data_AF-A0A7S4Q0H5-F1
#
_entry.id   AF-A0A7S4Q0H5-F1
#
_cell.length_a   1.000
_cell.length_b   1.000
_cell.length_c   1.000
_cell.angle_alpha   90.00
_cell.angle_beta   90.00
_cell.angle_gamma   90.00
#
_symmetry.space_group_name_H-M   'P 1'
#
loop_
_entity.id
_entity.type
_entity.pdbx_description
1 polymer ?
#
loop_
_entity_poly.entity_id
_entity_poly.type
_entity_poly.pdbx_seq_one_letter_code
_entity_poly.pdbx_strand_id
1 'polypeptide(L)'
;CEVKISDPVVSYRETVTDNSSQTCLSKSPNKHNRLYLEATPLGKEVCDDIENNKIGPRDDSKLRARYLADNHEWDVTEARKIWAFGPDGTGPNFIIDATKGVNYLNEIKESVVAGFNWASQAGPFADEQIRGINFKL
;
A
#
# COMPACT_ATOMS: atom_id res chain seq x y z
N CYS A 1 5.77 -25.72 -35.43
CA CYS A 1 5.52 -25.78 -33.97
C CYS A 1 4.04 -25.61 -33.74
N GLU A 2 3.40 -26.60 -33.13
CA GLU A 2 1.97 -26.57 -32.82
C GLU A 2 1.79 -25.99 -31.42
N VAL A 3 0.96 -24.94 -31.29
CA VAL A 3 0.74 -24.26 -30.01
C VAL A 3 -0.38 -24.99 -29.27
N LYS A 4 -0.08 -25.53 -28.09
CA LYS A 4 -1.08 -26.10 -27.20
C LYS A 4 -1.71 -24.97 -26.38
N ILE A 5 -3.01 -24.78 -26.53
CA ILE A 5 -3.78 -23.74 -25.84
C ILE A 5 -4.50 -24.39 -24.66
N SER A 6 -4.34 -23.84 -23.46
CA SER A 6 -5.10 -24.22 -22.27
C SER A 6 -6.40 -23.43 -22.17
N ASP A 7 -7.28 -23.84 -21.26
CA ASP A 7 -8.50 -23.09 -20.96
C ASP A 7 -8.18 -21.66 -20.46
N PRO A 8 -9.07 -20.69 -20.73
CA PRO A 8 -8.90 -19.32 -20.28
C PRO A 8 -8.92 -19.25 -18.75
N VAL A 9 -7.96 -18.52 -18.19
CA VAL A 9 -7.88 -18.26 -16.75
C VAL A 9 -8.19 -16.80 -16.46
N VAL A 10 -8.78 -16.55 -15.29
CA VAL A 10 -8.98 -15.19 -14.77
C VAL A 10 -7.89 -14.91 -13.74
N SER A 11 -7.42 -13.67 -13.68
CA SER A 11 -6.52 -13.22 -12.63
C SER A 11 -7.34 -12.84 -11.40
N TYR A 12 -6.96 -13.32 -10.23
CA TYR A 12 -7.55 -12.86 -8.98
C TYR A 12 -6.76 -11.67 -8.41
N ARG A 13 -7.37 -11.06 -7.40
CA ARG A 13 -6.79 -9.96 -6.62
C ARG A 13 -7.03 -10.25 -5.15
N GLU A 14 -6.01 -10.07 -4.34
CA GLU A 14 -6.09 -10.33 -2.90
C GLU A 14 -6.42 -9.05 -2.14
N THR A 15 -7.18 -9.15 -1.05
CA THR A 15 -7.55 -7.98 -0.23
C THR A 15 -7.66 -8.39 1.24
N VAL A 16 -7.72 -7.39 2.13
CA VAL A 16 -8.04 -7.61 3.56
C VAL A 16 -9.46 -7.12 3.83
N THR A 17 -10.19 -7.85 4.68
CA THR A 17 -11.57 -7.47 5.05
C THR A 17 -11.63 -6.67 6.33
N ASP A 18 -10.70 -6.94 7.25
CA ASP A 18 -10.67 -6.40 8.60
C ASP A 18 -9.28 -5.89 8.95
N ASN A 19 -9.22 -5.05 9.98
CA ASN A 19 -7.96 -4.58 10.53
C ASN A 19 -7.13 -5.74 11.07
N SER A 20 -5.81 -5.62 10.97
CA SER A 20 -4.87 -6.59 11.53
C SER A 20 -5.17 -6.83 13.01
N SER A 21 -5.26 -8.10 13.42
CA SER A 21 -5.49 -8.49 14.81
C SER A 21 -4.28 -8.23 15.71
N GLN A 22 -3.10 -8.09 15.10
CA GLN A 22 -1.86 -7.78 15.79
C GLN A 22 -0.94 -6.94 14.91
N THR A 23 -0.10 -6.13 15.53
CA THR A 23 1.01 -5.46 14.86
C THR A 23 2.08 -6.48 14.48
N CYS A 24 2.37 -6.64 13.19
CA CYS A 24 3.38 -7.57 12.71
C CYS A 24 4.78 -6.95 12.84
N LEU A 25 5.73 -7.68 13.43
CA LEU A 25 7.13 -7.25 13.56
C LEU A 25 8.02 -8.02 12.59
N SER A 26 8.82 -7.29 11.81
CA SER A 26 9.92 -7.84 11.02
C SER A 26 11.25 -7.20 11.39
N LYS A 27 12.34 -7.96 11.25
CA LYS A 27 13.71 -7.49 11.53
C LYS A 27 14.56 -7.65 10.28
N SER A 28 15.38 -6.66 9.98
CA SER A 28 16.39 -6.78 8.92
C SER A 28 17.44 -7.85 9.28
N PRO A 29 18.11 -8.46 8.29
CA PRO A 29 19.15 -9.47 8.53
C PRO A 29 20.29 -8.95 9.43
N ASN A 30 20.64 -7.67 9.30
CA ASN A 30 21.64 -7.01 10.14
C ASN A 30 21.13 -6.67 11.56
N LYS A 31 19.86 -6.96 11.89
CA LYS A 31 19.19 -6.70 13.18
C LYS A 31 19.12 -5.24 13.63
N HIS A 32 19.43 -4.28 12.74
CA HIS A 32 19.40 -2.86 13.06
C HIS A 32 18.00 -2.25 12.88
N ASN A 33 17.21 -2.76 11.93
CA ASN A 33 15.87 -2.26 11.65
C ASN A 33 14.82 -3.22 12.22
N ARG A 34 13.84 -2.65 12.91
CA ARG A 34 12.64 -3.35 13.39
C ARG A 34 11.44 -2.61 12.79
N LEU A 35 10.76 -3.26 11.85
CA LEU A 35 9.59 -2.71 11.19
C LEU A 35 8.36 -3.30 11.85
N TYR A 36 7.46 -2.42 12.28
CA TYR A 36 6.14 -2.79 12.79
C TYR A 36 5.14 -2.40 11.71
N LEU A 37 4.19 -3.28 11.39
CA LEU A 37 3.28 -3.02 10.29
C LEU A 37 1.90 -3.59 10.58
N GLU A 38 0.89 -2.78 10.27
CA GLU A 38 -0.52 -3.15 10.36
C GLU A 38 -1.18 -2.94 9.00
N ALA A 39 -2.04 -3.88 8.61
CA ALA A 39 -2.88 -3.75 7.43
C ALA A 39 -4.30 -3.37 7.84
N THR A 40 -4.88 -2.41 7.11
CA THR A 40 -6.27 -1.99 7.25
C THR A 40 -6.93 -1.98 5.86
N PRO A 41 -8.20 -2.39 5.73
CA PRO A 41 -8.91 -2.32 4.47
C PRO A 41 -9.08 -0.88 4.02
N LEU A 42 -8.90 -0.63 2.72
CA LEU A 42 -9.17 0.65 2.11
C LEU A 42 -10.61 0.69 1.60
N GLY A 43 -11.27 1.84 1.75
CA GLY A 43 -12.61 2.06 1.22
C GLY A 43 -12.64 1.85 -0.30
N LYS A 44 -13.71 1.21 -0.79
CA LYS A 44 -13.89 0.94 -2.23
C LYS A 44 -13.81 2.23 -3.05
N GLU A 45 -14.42 3.30 -2.56
CA GLU A 45 -14.46 4.60 -3.26
C GLU A 45 -13.05 5.20 -3.42
N VAL A 46 -12.18 5.06 -2.39
CA VAL A 46 -10.78 5.50 -2.48
C VAL A 46 -10.03 4.68 -3.53
N CYS A 47 -10.24 3.35 -3.56
CA CYS A 47 -9.61 2.49 -4.56
C CYS A 47 -9.99 2.91 -5.97
N ASP A 48 -11.29 3.14 -6.20
CA ASP A 48 -11.82 3.53 -7.50
C ASP A 48 -11.32 4.93 -7.90
N ASP A 49 -11.16 5.87 -6.96
CA ASP A 49 -10.58 7.19 -7.24
C ASP A 49 -9.09 7.14 -7.60
N ILE A 50 -8.32 6.21 -7.00
CA ILE A 50 -6.93 5.97 -7.37
C ILE A 50 -6.84 5.38 -8.78
N GLU A 51 -7.66 4.37 -9.08
CA GLU A 51 -7.70 3.73 -10.40
C GLU A 51 -8.14 4.70 -11.51
N ASN A 52 -9.03 5.65 -11.18
CA ASN A 52 -9.46 6.72 -12.08
C ASN A 52 -8.47 7.89 -12.18
N ASN A 53 -7.29 7.80 -11.54
CA ASN A 53 -6.27 8.84 -11.49
C ASN A 53 -6.75 10.19 -10.91
N LYS A 54 -7.76 10.18 -10.02
CA LYS A 54 -8.14 11.38 -9.26
C LYS A 54 -7.19 11.65 -8.10
N ILE A 55 -6.63 10.58 -7.55
CA ILE A 55 -5.61 10.60 -6.51
C ILE A 55 -4.41 9.78 -7.01
N GLY A 56 -3.21 10.33 -6.90
CA GLY A 56 -2.00 9.64 -7.30
C GLY A 56 -0.74 10.05 -6.52
N PRO A 57 0.38 9.38 -6.83
CA PRO A 57 1.68 9.68 -6.24
C PRO A 57 2.24 11.04 -6.65
N ARG A 58 1.81 11.56 -7.82
CA ARG A 58 2.31 12.81 -8.42
C ARG A 58 1.64 14.06 -7.87
N ASP A 59 0.51 13.90 -7.19
CA ASP A 59 -0.23 15.02 -6.62
C ASP A 59 0.50 15.62 -5.42
N ASP A 60 0.32 16.92 -5.20
CA ASP A 60 0.83 17.57 -4.01
C ASP A 60 0.20 16.94 -2.74
N SER A 61 1.06 16.58 -1.79
CA SER A 61 0.67 15.90 -0.55
C SER A 61 -0.42 16.63 0.23
N LYS A 62 -0.48 17.98 0.20
CA LYS A 62 -1.50 18.75 0.92
C LYS A 62 -2.83 18.72 0.18
N LEU A 63 -2.80 18.85 -1.14
CA LEU A 63 -4.01 18.77 -1.98
C LEU A 63 -4.63 17.37 -1.89
N ARG A 64 -3.80 16.33 -2.01
CA ARG A 64 -4.23 14.94 -1.86
C ARG A 64 -4.84 14.66 -0.50
N ALA A 65 -4.19 15.10 0.57
CA ALA A 65 -4.70 14.91 1.92
C ALA A 65 -6.03 15.63 2.16
N ARG A 66 -6.21 16.81 1.56
CA ARG A 66 -7.47 17.55 1.63
C ARG A 66 -8.57 16.85 0.83
N TYR A 67 -8.26 16.35 -0.35
CA TYR A 67 -9.21 15.57 -1.16
C TYR A 67 -9.67 14.30 -0.44
N LEU A 68 -8.75 13.58 0.19
CA LEU A 68 -9.06 12.38 0.98
C LEU A 68 -9.92 12.73 2.21
N ALA A 69 -9.65 13.85 2.89
CA ALA A 69 -10.47 14.28 4.02
C ALA A 69 -11.88 14.73 3.62
N ASP A 70 -11.99 15.53 2.54
CA ASP A 70 -13.25 16.13 2.11
C ASP A 70 -14.20 15.08 1.47
N ASN A 71 -13.67 14.07 0.77
CA ASN A 71 -14.48 13.07 0.05
C ASN A 71 -14.57 11.70 0.75
N HIS A 72 -13.57 11.33 1.54
CA HIS A 72 -13.44 9.98 2.12
C HIS A 72 -13.29 9.98 3.64
N GLU A 73 -13.49 11.13 4.30
CA GLU A 73 -13.38 11.30 5.76
C GLU A 73 -12.03 10.85 6.35
N TRP A 74 -10.97 10.88 5.54
CA TRP A 74 -9.63 10.53 5.98
C TRP A 74 -9.00 11.59 6.87
N ASP A 75 -8.19 11.16 7.83
CA ASP A 75 -7.42 12.08 8.64
C ASP A 75 -6.36 12.79 7.78
N VAL A 76 -6.40 14.12 7.76
CA VAL A 76 -5.49 14.96 6.97
C VAL A 76 -4.02 14.74 7.36
N THR A 77 -3.75 14.41 8.63
CA THR A 77 -2.39 14.18 9.11
C THR A 77 -1.85 12.82 8.68
N GLU A 78 -2.69 11.77 8.68
CA GLU A 78 -2.32 10.46 8.13
C GLU A 78 -2.16 10.52 6.60
N ALA A 79 -3.09 11.17 5.90
CA ALA A 79 -3.08 11.28 4.45
C ALA A 79 -1.86 12.05 3.90
N ARG A 80 -1.30 13.00 4.68
CA ARG A 80 -0.05 13.69 4.34
C ARG A 80 1.18 12.79 4.43
N LYS A 81 1.11 11.71 5.22
CA LYS A 81 2.21 10.79 5.46
C LYS A 81 2.17 9.55 4.56
N ILE A 82 1.35 9.56 3.51
CA ILE A 82 1.40 8.54 2.46
C ILE A 82 2.75 8.62 1.74
N TRP A 83 3.49 7.50 1.77
CA TRP A 83 4.81 7.40 1.17
C TRP A 83 4.77 6.96 -0.30
N ALA A 84 3.94 5.97 -0.62
CA ALA A 84 3.85 5.41 -1.95
C ALA A 84 2.50 4.72 -2.17
N PHE A 85 2.14 4.60 -3.45
CA PHE A 85 1.02 3.80 -3.93
C PHE A 85 1.56 2.54 -4.61
N GLY A 86 0.81 1.45 -4.59
CA GLY A 86 1.24 0.17 -5.14
C GLY A 86 0.05 -0.68 -5.59
N PRO A 87 0.24 -1.63 -6.53
CA PRO A 87 1.45 -1.91 -7.29
C PRO A 87 1.87 -0.81 -8.28
N ASP A 88 3.13 -0.86 -8.74
CA ASP A 88 3.70 -0.02 -9.82
C ASP A 88 3.66 1.50 -9.59
N GLY A 89 3.54 1.94 -8.33
CA GLY A 89 3.48 3.37 -8.01
C GLY A 89 2.12 4.02 -8.20
N THR A 90 1.12 3.35 -8.80
CA THR A 90 -0.21 3.92 -9.08
C THR A 90 -1.37 3.04 -8.65
N GLY A 91 -1.09 1.85 -8.11
CA GLY A 91 -2.13 0.92 -7.73
C GLY A 91 -2.94 1.33 -6.49
N PRO A 92 -4.11 0.69 -6.27
CA PRO A 92 -5.07 1.00 -5.23
C PRO A 92 -4.67 0.45 -3.84
N ASN A 93 -3.39 0.58 -3.49
CA ASN A 93 -2.86 0.31 -2.17
C ASN A 93 -1.91 1.43 -1.82
N PHE A 94 -1.73 1.74 -0.54
CA PHE A 94 -0.69 2.66 -0.14
C PHE A 94 -0.12 2.33 1.24
N ILE A 95 1.07 2.85 1.47
CA ILE A 95 1.78 2.74 2.74
C ILE A 95 1.91 4.11 3.38
N ILE A 96 1.55 4.21 4.65
CA ILE A 96 1.63 5.43 5.46
C ILE A 96 2.65 5.27 6.59
N ASP A 97 3.29 6.37 6.95
CA ASP A 97 4.07 6.48 8.17
C ASP A 97 3.16 6.86 9.34
N ALA A 98 2.88 5.91 10.23
CA ALA A 98 2.15 6.12 11.47
C ALA A 98 3.08 6.23 12.69
N THR A 99 4.40 6.21 12.49
CA THR A 99 5.39 6.26 13.57
C THR A 99 5.41 7.62 14.28
N LYS A 100 5.83 7.61 15.55
CA LYS A 100 5.98 8.81 16.40
C LYS A 100 7.33 8.78 17.11
N GLY A 101 8.10 9.85 16.98
CA GLY A 101 9.38 10.01 17.70
C GLY A 101 10.54 9.16 17.16
N VAL A 102 10.47 8.68 15.92
CA VAL A 102 11.52 7.89 15.29
C VAL A 102 12.42 8.79 14.43
N ASN A 103 13.71 8.81 14.75
CA ASN A 103 14.72 9.51 13.95
C ASN A 103 15.19 8.65 12.78
N TYR A 104 15.71 9.28 11.73
CA TYR A 104 16.31 8.61 10.56
C TYR A 104 15.34 7.74 9.72
N LEU A 105 14.03 7.86 9.95
CA LEU A 105 13.01 7.10 9.20
C LEU A 105 13.06 7.34 7.68
N ASN A 106 13.46 8.55 7.27
CA ASN A 106 13.62 8.88 5.85
C ASN A 106 14.75 8.09 5.16
N GLU A 107 15.73 7.57 5.91
CA GLU A 107 16.83 6.77 5.34
C GLU A 107 16.35 5.40 4.86
N ILE A 108 15.33 4.83 5.53
CA ILE A 108 14.75 3.53 5.17
C ILE A 108 13.58 3.65 4.20
N LYS A 109 13.09 4.87 3.93
CA LYS A 109 11.88 5.11 3.14
C LYS A 109 11.94 4.44 1.77
N GLU A 110 13.03 4.63 1.03
CA GLU A 110 13.19 4.05 -0.31
C GLU A 110 13.22 2.52 -0.27
N SER A 111 13.88 1.94 0.73
CA SER A 111 13.94 0.49 0.92
C SER A 111 12.56 -0.09 1.23
N VAL A 112 11.78 0.58 2.08
CA VAL A 112 10.43 0.16 2.44
C VAL A 112 9.49 0.29 1.24
N VAL A 113 9.55 1.40 0.49
CA VAL A 113 8.72 1.60 -0.71
C VAL A 113 9.04 0.57 -1.80
N ALA A 114 10.32 0.24 -2.00
CA ALA A 114 10.71 -0.80 -2.95
C ALA A 114 10.17 -2.19 -2.54
N GLY A 115 10.30 -2.55 -1.26
CA GLY A 115 9.75 -3.80 -0.73
C GLY A 115 8.22 -3.85 -0.80
N PHE A 116 7.55 -2.73 -0.51
CA PHE A 116 6.10 -2.59 -0.62
C PHE A 116 5.61 -2.77 -2.07
N ASN A 117 6.26 -2.14 -3.05
CA ASN A 117 5.89 -2.29 -4.45
C ASN A 117 5.98 -3.76 -4.90
N TRP A 118 7.08 -4.44 -4.57
CA TRP A 118 7.24 -5.86 -4.88
C TRP A 118 6.18 -6.73 -4.19
N ALA A 119 5.98 -6.54 -2.88
CA ALA A 119 4.99 -7.30 -2.11
C ALA A 119 3.54 -7.06 -2.62
N SER A 120 3.25 -5.86 -3.13
CA SER A 120 1.94 -5.54 -3.68
C SER A 120 1.65 -6.16 -5.05
N GLN A 121 2.69 -6.57 -5.77
CA GLN A 121 2.56 -7.30 -7.03
C GLN A 121 2.40 -8.81 -6.82
N ALA A 122 3.13 -9.34 -5.83
CA ALA A 122 3.36 -10.76 -5.57
C ALA A 122 2.62 -11.22 -4.29
N GLY A 123 1.30 -10.99 -4.21
CA GLY A 123 0.51 -11.15 -2.99
C GLY A 123 0.72 -12.50 -2.26
N PRO A 124 0.46 -12.54 -0.94
CA PRO A 124 0.89 -13.64 -0.08
C PRO A 124 0.25 -15.01 -0.37
N PHE A 125 -0.93 -15.09 -0.99
CA PHE A 125 -1.64 -16.36 -1.17
C PHE A 125 -1.36 -17.03 -2.52
N ALA A 126 -1.43 -16.27 -3.60
CA ALA A 126 -1.41 -16.78 -4.97
C ALA A 126 -0.34 -16.13 -5.86
N ASP A 127 0.55 -15.30 -5.29
CA ASP A 127 1.53 -14.52 -6.06
C ASP A 127 0.85 -13.57 -7.07
N GLU A 128 -0.35 -13.10 -6.72
CA GLU A 128 -1.16 -12.18 -7.54
C GLU A 128 -1.29 -10.81 -6.85
N GLN A 129 -1.61 -9.78 -7.63
CA GLN A 129 -1.59 -8.42 -7.11
C GLN A 129 -2.65 -8.20 -6.02
N ILE A 130 -2.24 -7.50 -4.96
CA ILE A 130 -3.14 -7.11 -3.87
C ILE A 130 -3.90 -5.82 -4.25
N ARG A 131 -5.10 -5.63 -3.70
CA ARG A 131 -5.96 -4.46 -3.93
C ARG A 131 -6.64 -4.00 -2.64
N GLY A 132 -6.71 -2.68 -2.45
CA GLY A 132 -7.53 -2.05 -1.42
C GLY A 132 -6.96 -2.22 -0.01
N ILE A 133 -5.63 -2.13 0.13
CA ILE A 133 -4.97 -2.26 1.43
C ILE A 133 -4.20 -0.98 1.76
N ASN A 134 -4.44 -0.48 2.97
CA ASN A 134 -3.62 0.55 3.59
C ASN A 134 -2.68 -0.10 4.61
N PHE A 135 -1.37 0.08 4.42
CA PHE A 135 -0.34 -0.40 5.33
C PHE A 135 0.16 0.74 6.22
N LYS A 136 0.03 0.57 7.53
CA LYS A 136 0.52 1.51 8.54
C LYS A 136 1.87 1.02 9.08
N LEU A 137 2.93 1.78 8.85
CA LEU A 137 4.27 1.57 9.40
C LEU A 137 4.43 2.28 10.76
#